data_AF-A0A383DN16-F1
#
_entry.id   AF-A0A383DN16-F1
#
_cell.length_a   1.000
_cell.length_b   1.000
_cell.length_c   1.000
_cell.angle_alpha   90.00
_cell.angle_beta   90.00
_cell.angle_gamma   90.00
#
_symmetry.space_group_name_H-M   'P 1'
#
loop_
_entity.id
_entity.type
_entity.pdbx_description
1 polymer ?
#
loop_
_entity_poly.entity_id
_entity_poly.type
_entity_poly.pdbx_seq_one_letter_code
_entity_poly.pdbx_strand_id
1 'polypeptide(L)'
;PDVFEKEFMKYLKEQGYEIDDSISEEVIGFGEVLPKGEYVLVNDILNKEEEELSAKKGDKVVAYDDESAIDTILGVDIFPVIHMKSQQKIYVGLEDLKK
;
A
#
# COMPACT_ATOMS: atom_id res chain seq x y z
N PRO A 1 -11.37 -32.93 15.60
CA PRO A 1 -10.93 -31.76 14.78
C PRO A 1 -11.79 -31.60 13.52
N ASP A 2 -11.83 -32.60 12.63
CA ASP A 2 -12.58 -32.54 11.36
C ASP A 2 -14.09 -32.35 11.47
N VAL A 3 -14.71 -32.81 12.55
CA VAL A 3 -16.18 -32.71 12.74
C VAL A 3 -16.60 -31.26 12.99
N PHE A 4 -15.76 -30.49 13.70
CA PHE A 4 -16.06 -29.10 14.02
C PHE A 4 -15.99 -28.21 12.79
N GLU A 5 -14.94 -28.38 11.98
CA GLU A 5 -14.73 -27.61 10.75
C GLU A 5 -15.85 -27.86 9.72
N LYS A 6 -16.32 -29.10 9.59
CA LYS A 6 -17.43 -29.45 8.69
C LYS A 6 -18.76 -28.83 9.12
N GLU A 7 -19.09 -28.86 10.40
CA GLU A 7 -20.31 -28.22 10.93
C GLU A 7 -20.23 -26.69 10.83
N PHE A 8 -19.05 -26.11 11.04
CA PHE A 8 -18.82 -24.67 10.91
C PHE A 8 -19.00 -24.19 9.47
N MET A 9 -18.40 -24.88 8.49
CA MET A 9 -18.56 -24.56 7.07
C MET A 9 -20.01 -24.70 6.59
N LYS A 10 -20.73 -25.72 7.11
CA LYS A 10 -22.15 -25.92 6.81
C LYS A 10 -23.00 -24.75 7.33
N TYR A 11 -22.77 -24.30 8.56
CA TYR A 11 -23.46 -23.15 9.14
C TYR A 11 -23.25 -21.88 8.32
N LEU A 12 -22.00 -21.57 7.91
CA LEU A 12 -21.70 -20.39 7.10
C LEU A 12 -22.47 -20.40 5.78
N LYS A 13 -22.52 -21.55 5.10
CA LYS A 13 -23.29 -21.72 3.86
C LYS A 13 -24.80 -21.57 4.08
N GLU A 14 -25.34 -22.09 5.18
CA GLU A 14 -26.76 -21.94 5.54
C GLU A 14 -27.15 -20.49 5.88
N GLN A 15 -26.21 -19.69 6.39
CA GLN A 15 -26.41 -18.25 6.63
C GLN A 15 -26.20 -17.39 5.37
N GLY A 16 -25.95 -18.00 4.21
CA GLY A 16 -25.73 -17.29 2.94
C GLY A 16 -24.35 -16.63 2.82
N TYR A 17 -23.38 -17.06 3.61
CA TYR A 17 -22.00 -16.60 3.49
C TYR A 17 -21.32 -17.34 2.34
N GLU A 18 -20.98 -16.62 1.28
CA GLU A 18 -20.15 -17.13 0.19
C GLU A 18 -18.68 -16.86 0.54
N ILE A 19 -17.89 -17.93 0.59
CA ILE A 19 -16.44 -17.80 0.73
C ILE A 19 -15.94 -17.35 -0.64
N ASP A 20 -15.63 -16.07 -0.75
CA ASP A 20 -14.95 -15.52 -1.91
C ASP A 20 -13.49 -16.00 -1.87
N ASP A 21 -13.10 -16.81 -2.86
CA ASP A 21 -11.72 -17.23 -3.05
C ASP A 21 -10.86 -16.12 -3.73
N SER A 22 -11.44 -14.94 -3.95
CA SER A 22 -10.74 -13.76 -4.46
C SER A 22 -10.17 -12.92 -3.31
N ILE A 23 -8.88 -13.11 -3.06
CA ILE A 23 -8.07 -12.11 -2.36
C ILE A 23 -7.37 -11.31 -3.46
N SER A 24 -7.91 -10.14 -3.80
CA SER A 24 -7.28 -9.24 -4.78
C SER A 24 -6.46 -8.18 -4.05
N GLU A 25 -5.15 -8.36 -4.00
CA GLU A 25 -4.22 -7.31 -3.58
C GLU A 25 -3.55 -6.74 -4.83
N GLU A 26 -3.69 -5.43 -5.04
CA GLU A 26 -3.01 -4.72 -6.12
C GLU A 26 -1.57 -4.44 -5.64
N VAL A 27 -0.70 -5.44 -5.73
CA VAL A 27 0.68 -5.33 -5.23
C VAL A 27 1.50 -4.45 -6.18
N ILE A 28 1.98 -3.32 -5.66
CA ILE A 28 2.89 -2.44 -6.37
C ILE A 28 4.32 -2.96 -6.17
N GLY A 29 4.87 -3.57 -7.23
CA GLY A 29 6.20 -4.16 -7.19
C GLY A 29 6.22 -5.61 -6.67
N PHE A 30 7.41 -6.19 -6.61
CA PHE A 30 7.68 -7.52 -6.05
C PHE A 30 8.96 -7.41 -5.21
N GLY A 31 8.91 -7.68 -3.90
CA GLY A 31 10.09 -7.69 -3.03
C GLY A 31 10.45 -6.33 -2.42
N GLU A 32 11.73 -5.92 -2.55
CA GLU A 32 12.39 -4.79 -1.85
C GLU A 32 12.43 -3.47 -2.67
N VAL A 33 11.78 -3.42 -3.82
CA VAL A 33 11.96 -2.35 -4.82
C VAL A 33 10.62 -1.77 -5.30
N LEU A 34 10.52 -0.44 -5.25
CA LEU A 34 9.49 0.35 -5.93
C LEU A 34 9.89 0.54 -7.39
N PRO A 35 9.14 -0.01 -8.37
CA PRO A 35 9.47 0.16 -9.78
C PRO A 35 9.40 1.63 -10.21
N LYS A 36 10.21 2.02 -11.19
CA LYS A 36 10.08 3.34 -11.80
C LYS A 36 8.69 3.55 -12.41
N GLY A 37 8.19 4.78 -12.29
CA GLY A 37 6.90 5.14 -12.85
C GLY A 37 6.19 6.26 -12.11
N GLU A 38 5.07 6.70 -12.67
CA GLU A 38 4.12 7.59 -12.01
C GLU A 38 3.14 6.78 -11.16
N TYR A 39 2.81 7.34 -10.00
CA TYR A 39 1.86 6.80 -9.03
C TYR A 39 0.96 7.92 -8.51
N VAL A 40 -0.19 7.52 -7.95
CA VAL A 40 -1.13 8.40 -7.27
C VAL A 40 -1.16 8.05 -5.80
N LEU A 41 -1.08 9.06 -4.93
CA LEU A 41 -1.20 8.85 -3.49
C LEU A 41 -2.63 8.46 -3.12
N VAL A 42 -2.79 7.39 -2.35
CA VAL A 42 -4.10 6.97 -1.81
C VAL A 42 -4.34 7.45 -0.38
N ASN A 43 -3.30 7.92 0.30
CA ASN A 43 -3.34 8.52 1.63
C ASN A 43 -2.69 9.92 1.61
N ASP A 44 -2.97 10.72 2.65
CA ASP A 44 -2.25 11.97 2.91
C ASP A 44 -0.89 11.65 3.55
N ILE A 45 0.16 12.40 3.18
CA ILE A 45 1.53 12.20 3.72
C ILE A 45 1.89 13.35 4.66
N LEU A 46 2.36 13.00 5.85
CA LEU A 46 2.76 13.95 6.89
C LEU A 46 4.28 14.13 6.90
N ASN A 47 4.75 15.36 7.18
CA ASN A 47 6.14 15.60 7.50
C ASN A 47 6.42 15.31 8.98
N LYS A 48 7.46 14.52 9.27
CA LYS A 48 7.88 14.16 10.64
C LYS A 48 8.32 15.37 11.47
N GLU A 49 8.79 16.45 10.85
CA GLU A 49 9.34 17.60 11.57
C GLU A 49 8.31 18.66 11.96
N GLU A 50 7.25 18.85 11.18
CA GLU A 50 6.36 20.02 11.34
C GLU A 50 4.87 19.70 11.53
N GLU A 51 4.45 18.42 11.64
CA GLU A 51 3.02 18.00 11.67
C GLU A 51 2.17 18.55 10.48
N GLU A 52 2.80 19.18 9.51
CA GLU A 52 2.17 19.68 8.28
C GLU A 52 2.13 18.59 7.20
N LEU A 53 1.08 18.63 6.38
CA LEU A 53 0.94 17.76 5.23
C LEU A 53 2.00 18.09 4.17
N SER A 54 2.83 17.10 3.82
CA SER A 54 3.81 17.22 2.74
C SER A 54 3.21 16.92 1.36
N ALA A 55 2.19 16.07 1.31
CA ALA A 55 1.41 15.78 0.10
C ALA A 55 0.01 15.27 0.47
N LYS A 56 -0.96 15.41 -0.46
CA LYS A 56 -2.35 15.00 -0.24
C LYS A 56 -2.70 13.78 -1.07
N LYS A 57 -3.67 13.01 -0.58
CA LYS A 57 -4.34 11.97 -1.35
C LYS A 57 -4.79 12.51 -2.72
N GLY A 58 -4.50 11.75 -3.76
CA GLY A 58 -4.77 12.10 -5.15
C GLY A 58 -3.64 12.87 -5.84
N ASP A 59 -2.65 13.36 -5.10
CA ASP A 59 -1.46 13.95 -5.72
C ASP A 59 -0.64 12.88 -6.46
N LYS A 60 -0.01 13.31 -7.56
CA LYS A 60 0.88 12.45 -8.34
C LYS A 60 2.30 12.49 -7.81
N VAL A 61 2.93 11.33 -7.78
CA VAL A 61 4.35 11.17 -7.45
C VAL A 61 5.05 10.34 -8.52
N VAL A 62 6.37 10.44 -8.61
CA VAL A 62 7.17 9.69 -9.59
C VAL A 62 8.42 9.11 -8.94
N ALA A 63 8.71 7.85 -9.27
CA ALA A 63 10.02 7.25 -9.12
C ALA A 63 10.70 7.27 -10.50
N TYR A 64 11.83 7.97 -10.61
CA TYR A 64 12.53 8.12 -11.88
C TYR A 64 13.36 6.88 -12.26
N ASP A 65 13.79 6.14 -11.25
CA ASP A 65 14.47 4.85 -11.34
C ASP A 65 13.77 3.82 -10.45
N ASP A 66 14.21 2.57 -10.53
CA ASP A 66 13.76 1.54 -9.61
C ASP A 66 14.41 1.82 -8.24
N GLU A 67 13.60 2.07 -7.21
CA GLU A 67 14.06 2.56 -5.91
C GLU A 67 13.98 1.44 -4.86
N SER A 68 15.08 1.17 -4.16
CA SER A 68 15.06 0.28 -2.98
C SER A 68 14.53 1.02 -1.75
N ALA A 69 13.96 0.26 -0.80
CA ALA A 69 13.59 0.81 0.50
C ALA A 69 14.81 1.43 1.20
N ILE A 70 14.65 2.65 1.71
CA ILE A 70 15.72 3.36 2.43
C ILE A 70 15.66 3.14 3.94
N ASP A 71 14.50 2.72 4.45
CA ASP A 71 14.23 2.47 5.86
C ASP A 71 12.99 1.57 5.99
N THR A 72 12.80 1.01 7.18
CA THR A 72 11.60 0.22 7.53
C THR A 72 11.06 0.71 8.86
N ILE A 73 9.82 1.21 8.88
CA ILE A 73 9.17 1.77 10.06
C ILE A 73 7.96 0.92 10.41
N LEU A 74 7.97 0.33 11.61
CA LEU A 74 6.88 -0.56 12.08
C LEU A 74 6.57 -1.71 11.11
N GLY A 75 7.58 -2.18 10.37
CA GLY A 75 7.43 -3.24 9.36
C GLY A 75 6.95 -2.76 7.99
N VAL A 76 6.81 -1.45 7.79
CA VAL A 76 6.51 -0.81 6.50
C VAL A 76 7.80 -0.29 5.88
N ASP A 77 8.10 -0.73 4.67
CA ASP A 77 9.24 -0.24 3.90
C ASP A 77 8.98 1.15 3.32
N ILE A 78 9.99 2.01 3.40
CA ILE A 78 9.88 3.43 3.05
C ILE A 78 10.69 3.71 1.79
N PHE A 79 10.02 4.27 0.78
CA PHE A 79 10.59 4.57 -0.52
C PHE A 79 10.61 6.08 -0.79
N PRO A 80 11.70 6.62 -1.37
CA PRO A 80 11.74 8.01 -1.80
C PRO A 80 11.01 8.18 -3.14
N VAL A 81 10.15 9.19 -3.24
CA VAL A 81 9.49 9.58 -4.49
C VAL A 81 9.50 11.09 -4.66
N ILE A 82 9.37 11.58 -5.88
CA ILE A 82 9.26 13.02 -6.16
C ILE A 82 7.80 13.41 -6.31
N HIS A 83 7.33 14.33 -5.48
CA HIS A 83 5.99 14.89 -5.57
C HIS A 83 5.89 15.85 -6.76
N MET A 84 5.01 15.55 -7.72
CA MET A 84 5.01 16.25 -9.02
C MET A 84 4.63 17.73 -8.91
N LYS A 85 3.84 18.11 -7.90
CA LYS A 85 3.41 19.51 -7.74
C LYS A 85 4.46 20.37 -7.04
N SER A 86 5.05 19.89 -5.95
CA SER A 86 6.06 20.66 -5.21
C SER A 86 7.48 20.41 -5.69
N GLN A 87 7.71 19.39 -6.51
CA GLN A 87 9.05 18.91 -6.94
C GLN A 87 9.94 18.50 -5.76
N GLN A 88 9.36 18.27 -4.58
CA GLN A 88 10.09 17.84 -3.40
C GLN A 88 10.14 16.32 -3.32
N LYS A 89 11.24 15.81 -2.76
CA LYS A 89 11.33 14.41 -2.36
C LYS A 89 10.50 14.19 -1.10
N ILE A 90 9.61 13.21 -1.16
CA ILE A 90 8.81 12.74 -0.02
C ILE A 90 9.04 11.24 0.16
N TYR A 91 8.57 10.70 1.28
CA TYR A 91 8.77 9.32 1.69
C TYR A 91 7.42 8.64 1.87
N VAL A 92 7.26 7.47 1.26
CA VAL A 92 5.97 6.77 1.15
C VAL A 92 6.15 5.27 1.36
N GLY A 93 5.11 4.61 1.88
CA GLY A 93 4.98 3.16 1.81
C GLY A 93 4.39 2.71 0.47
N LEU A 94 4.47 1.42 0.15
CA LEU A 94 3.81 0.88 -1.05
C LEU A 94 2.29 0.97 -0.94
N GLU A 95 1.75 0.87 0.28
CA GLU A 95 0.33 1.01 0.59
C GLU A 95 -0.21 2.44 0.38
N ASP A 96 0.67 3.43 0.32
CA ASP A 96 0.30 4.82 0.05
C ASP A 96 0.16 5.10 -1.45
N LEU A 97 0.52 4.14 -2.30
CA LEU A 97 0.56 4.30 -3.75
C LEU A 97 -0.54 3.52 -4.45
N LYS A 98 -0.94 4.03 -5.60
CA LYS A 98 -1.73 3.32 -6.61
C LYS A 98 -1.22 3.66 -8.00
N LYS A 99 -1.24 2.68 -8.90
CA LYS A 99 -0.92 2.87 -10.32
C LYS A 99 -2.15 3.23 -11.15
#